data_AF-A0A658NU71-F1
#
_entry.id   AF-A0A658NU71-F1
#
_cell.length_a   1.000
_cell.length_b   1.000
_cell.length_c   1.000
_cell.angle_alpha   90.00
_cell.angle_beta   90.00
_cell.angle_gamma   90.00
#
_symmetry.space_group_name_H-M   'P 1'
#
loop_
_entity.id
_entity.type
_entity.pdbx_description
1 polymer ?
#
loop_
_entity_poly.entity_id
_entity_poly.type
_entity_poly.pdbx_seq_one_letter_code
_entity_poly.pdbx_strand_id
1 'polypeptide(L)' 'MAKARRAVLSAKVLLDAGDADGACNRAYYAMFDAARAALIASGAPVVAELARTHNGLISAFSLHLVKTGHVPV' A
#
# COMPACT_ATOMS: atom_id res chain seq x y z
N MET A 1 -3.86 -2.94 7.75
CA MET A 1 -5.04 -3.40 6.98
C MET A 1 -6.32 -2.59 7.20
N ALA A 2 -6.71 -2.18 8.42
CA ALA A 2 -7.93 -1.37 8.60
C ALA A 2 -7.92 -0.03 7.84
N LYS A 3 -6.79 0.69 7.84
CA LYS A 3 -6.62 1.95 7.09
C LYS A 3 -6.75 1.73 5.57
N ALA A 4 -6.06 0.74 5.03
CA ALA A 4 -6.16 0.35 3.62
C ALA A 4 -7.61 0.07 3.19
N ARG A 5 -8.34 -0.72 3.98
CA ARG A 5 -9.76 -1.02 3.73
C ARG A 5 -10.63 0.23 3.74
N ARG A 6 -10.43 1.15 4.69
CA ARG A 6 -11.18 2.41 4.73
C ARG A 6 -10.87 3.27 3.51
N ALA A 7 -9.59 3.38 3.13
CA ALA A 7 -9.16 4.19 2.00
C ALA A 7 -9.72 3.68 0.66
N VAL A 8 -9.75 2.36 0.41
CA VAL A 8 -10.34 1.83 -0.83
C VAL A 8 -11.86 2.01 -0.88
N LEU A 9 -12.55 1.91 0.26
CA LEU A 9 -13.98 2.22 0.33
C LEU A 9 -14.23 3.71 0.02
N SER A 10 -13.41 4.61 0.57
CA SER A 10 -13.48 6.04 0.22
C SER A 10 -13.18 6.29 -1.26
N ALA A 11 -12.19 5.59 -1.83
CA ALA A 11 -11.88 5.70 -3.26
C ALA A 11 -13.07 5.32 -4.13
N LYS A 12 -13.77 4.24 -3.76
CA LYS A 12 -14.98 3.80 -4.46
C LYS A 12 -16.10 4.86 -4.41
N VAL A 13 -16.35 5.44 -3.24
CA VAL A 13 -17.37 6.50 -3.10
C VAL A 13 -17.05 7.71 -3.99
N LEU A 14 -15.78 8.13 -4.05
CA LEU A 14 -15.36 9.26 -4.89
C LEU A 14 -15.49 8.95 -6.37
N LEU A 15 -15.12 7.73 -6.78
CA LEU A 15 -15.26 7.28 -8.16
C LEU A 15 -16.73 7.24 -8.58
N ASP A 16 -17.60 6.68 -7.74
CA ASP A 16 -19.05 6.60 -7.99
C ASP A 16 -19.69 8.01 -8.06
N ALA A 17 -19.06 9.03 -7.45
CA ALA A 17 -19.46 10.43 -7.53
C ALA A 17 -18.84 11.21 -8.72
N GLY A 18 -18.03 10.56 -9.56
CA GLY A 18 -17.35 11.19 -10.70
C GLY A 18 -16.07 11.95 -10.35
N ASP A 19 -15.62 11.92 -9.08
CA ASP A 19 -14.35 12.50 -8.65
C ASP A 19 -13.21 11.49 -8.82
N ALA A 20 -12.72 11.39 -10.06
CA ALA A 20 -11.63 10.47 -10.41
C ALA A 20 -10.30 10.83 -9.73
N ASP A 21 -9.99 12.12 -9.55
CA ASP A 21 -8.75 12.58 -8.92
C ASP A 21 -8.73 12.22 -7.42
N GLY A 22 -9.84 12.48 -6.73
CA GLY A 22 -10.03 12.07 -5.34
C GLY A 22 -9.98 10.55 -5.18
N ALA A 23 -10.62 9.81 -6.08
CA ALA A 23 -10.59 8.35 -6.09
C ALA A 23 -9.16 7.81 -6.24
N CYS A 24 -8.39 8.31 -7.21
CA CYS A 24 -7.00 7.94 -7.44
C CYS A 24 -6.14 8.19 -6.20
N ASN A 25 -6.28 9.36 -5.57
CA ASN A 25 -5.54 9.69 -4.36
C ASN A 25 -5.82 8.69 -3.22
N ARG A 26 -7.10 8.37 -2.99
CA ARG A 26 -7.50 7.42 -1.94
C ARG A 26 -7.08 5.98 -2.25
N ALA A 27 -7.18 5.56 -3.50
CA ALA A 27 -6.73 4.25 -3.94
C ALA A 27 -5.22 4.08 -3.74
N TYR A 28 -4.42 5.10 -4.04
CA TYR A 28 -2.98 5.11 -3.79
C TYR A 28 -2.65 4.86 -2.31
N TYR A 29 -3.29 5.60 -1.40
CA TYR A 29 -3.06 5.40 0.04
C TYR A 29 -3.58 4.04 0.53
N ALA A 30 -4.62 3.49 -0.08
CA ALA A 30 -5.07 2.14 0.21
C ALA A 30 -3.97 1.11 -0.10
N MET A 31 -3.33 1.21 -1.26
CA MET A 31 -2.21 0.36 -1.65
C MET A 31 -0.99 0.57 -0.75
N PHE A 32 -0.67 1.82 -0.41
CA PHE A 32 0.43 2.16 0.48
C PHE A 32 0.26 1.53 1.87
N ASP A 33 -0.92 1.66 2.48
CA ASP A 33 -1.21 1.06 3.78
C ASP A 33 -1.25 -0.49 3.73
N ALA A 34 -1.68 -1.06 2.60
CA ALA A 34 -1.68 -2.51 2.39
C ALA A 34 -0.25 -3.05 2.27
N ALA A 35 0.60 -2.42 1.46
CA ALA A 35 2.00 -2.79 1.28
C ALA A 35 2.78 -2.70 2.60
N ARG A 36 2.58 -1.62 3.38
CA ARG A 36 3.17 -1.49 4.71
C ARG A 36 2.74 -2.62 5.64
N ALA A 37 1.45 -2.94 5.67
CA ALA A 37 0.95 -4.01 6.51
C ALA A 37 1.44 -5.40 6.07
N ALA A 38 1.61 -5.64 4.77
CA ALA A 38 2.18 -6.88 4.25
C ALA A 38 3.64 -7.07 4.68
N LEU A 39 4.46 -6.02 4.60
CA LEU A 39 5.86 -6.05 5.05
C LEU A 39 6.00 -6.34 6.55
N ILE A 40 5.12 -5.76 7.37
CA ILE A 40 5.08 -6.05 8.80
C ILE A 40 4.68 -7.51 9.04
N ALA A 41 3.65 -7.99 8.34
CA ALA A 41 3.14 -9.35 8.50
C ALA A 41 4.12 -10.43 8.04
N SER A 42 4.99 -10.13 7.08
CA SER A 42 6.03 -11.06 6.60
C SER A 42 7.25 -11.15 7.51
N GLY A 43 7.33 -10.34 8.58
CA GLY A 43 8.50 -10.27 9.44
C GLY A 43 9.75 -9.75 8.73
N ALA A 44 9.59 -9.03 7.61
CA ALA A 44 10.73 -8.47 6.90
C ALA A 44 11.48 -7.49 7.83
N PRO A 45 12.84 -7.47 7.79
CA PRO A 45 13.66 -6.58 8.62
C PRO A 45 13.60 -5.14 8.07
N VAL A 46 12.40 -4.58 8.00
CA VAL A 46 12.17 -3.23 7.51
C VAL A 46 12.44 -2.28 8.66
N VAL A 47 13.52 -1.51 8.54
CA VAL A 47 13.74 -0.37 9.43
C VAL A 47 12.52 0.54 9.33
N ALA A 48 11.94 0.96 10.47
CA ALA A 48 10.73 1.78 10.50
C ALA A 48 10.83 3.02 9.58
N GLU A 49 12.05 3.55 9.38
CA GLU A 49 12.39 4.65 8.47
C GLU A 49 12.24 4.32 6.97
N LEU A 50 12.54 3.10 6.52
CA LEU A 50 12.41 2.70 5.10
C LEU A 50 10.95 2.73 4.63
N ALA A 51 10.00 2.50 5.53
CA ALA A 51 8.59 2.60 5.23
C ALA A 51 8.05 4.05 5.34
N ARG A 52 8.84 5.07 5.73
CA ARG A 52 8.32 6.45 5.88
C ARG A 52 8.18 7.19 4.55
N THR A 53 8.95 6.81 3.54
CA THR A 53 8.86 7.41 2.20
C THR A 53 8.15 6.49 1.22
N HIS A 54 7.53 7.06 0.18
CA HIS A 54 6.86 6.29 -0.87
C HIS A 54 7.82 5.36 -1.60
N ASN A 55 8.96 5.88 -2.04
CA ASN A 55 9.96 5.09 -2.77
C ASN A 55 10.62 4.02 -1.89
N GLY A 56 10.87 4.32 -0.61
CA GLY A 56 11.41 3.35 0.34
C GLY A 56 10.44 2.18 0.55
N LEU A 57 9.14 2.45 0.70
CA LEU A 57 8.13 1.40 0.85
C LEU A 57 8.04 0.49 -0.39
N ILE A 58 7.99 1.08 -1.59
CA ILE A 58 7.93 0.32 -2.85
C ILE A 58 9.16 -0.57 -3.00
N SER A 59 10.35 -0.03 -2.71
CA SER A 59 11.61 -0.77 -2.81
C SER A 59 11.65 -1.93 -1.82
N ALA A 60 11.23 -1.70 -0.57
CA ALA A 60 11.16 -2.74 0.46
C ALA A 60 10.13 -3.84 0.08
N PHE A 61 8.95 -3.46 -0.42
CA PHE A 61 7.94 -4.40 -0.87
C PHE A 61 8.48 -5.29 -2.00
N SER A 62 9.10 -4.68 -3.02
CA SER A 62 9.72 -5.43 -4.11
C SER A 62 10.80 -6.38 -3.59
N LEU A 63 11.70 -5.90 -2.74
CA LEU A 63 12.82 -6.69 -2.22
C LEU A 63 12.36 -7.88 -1.37
N HIS A 64 11.42 -7.67 -0.46
CA HIS A 64 11.10 -8.65 0.58
C HIS A 64 9.89 -9.52 0.29
N LEU A 65 9.00 -9.11 -0.63
CA LEU A 65 7.78 -9.85 -0.93
C LEU A 65 7.73 -10.34 -2.37
N VAL A 66 8.14 -9.51 -3.34
CA VAL A 66 8.10 -9.90 -4.76
C VAL A 66 9.30 -10.79 -5.11
N LYS A 67 10.53 -10.30 -4.88
CA LYS A 67 11.76 -11.04 -5.23
C LYS A 67 11.95 -12.34 -4.45
N THR A 68 11.26 -12.49 -3.32
CA THR A 68 11.27 -13.68 -2.47
C THR A 68 10.09 -14.63 -2.76
N GLY A 69 9.22 -14.29 -3.72
CA GLY A 69 8.11 -15.14 -4.16
C GLY A 69 6.88 -15.18 -3.24
N HIS A 70 6.79 -14.29 -2.24
CA HIS A 70 5.59 -14.18 -1.40
C HIS A 70 4.41 -13.54 -2.15
N VAL A 71 4.70 -12.74 -3.18
CA VAL A 71 3.73 -12.11 -4.09
C VAL A 71 4.19 -12.37 -5.53
N PRO A 72 3.30 -12.79 -6.44
CA PRO A 72 3.65 -13.01 -7.84
C PRO A 72 4.03 -11.70 -8.55
N VAL A 73 4.84 -11.82 -9.59
CA VAL A 73 5.11 -10.77 -10.58
C VAL A 73 4.05 -10.75 -11.67
#